data_AF-A0A2X1PLR3-F1
#
_entry.id   AF-A0A2X1PLR3-F1
#
_cell.length_a   1.000
_cell.length_b   1.000
_cell.length_c   1.000
_cell.angle_alpha   90.00
_cell.angle_beta   90.00
_cell.angle_gamma   90.00
#
_symmetry.space_group_name_H-M   'P 1'
#
loop_
_entity.id
_entity.type
_entity.pdbx_description
1 polymer ?
#
loop_
_entity_poly.entity_id
_entity_poly.type
_entity_poly.pdbx_seq_one_letter_code
_entity_poly.pdbx_strand_id
1 'polypeptide(L)' 'MEKIKRFYFAEYQQNLLGAIWALEEGNMADDELIIQIQQGKRRPKGNLCATSLVFPRKSFPNL' A
#
# COMPACT_ATOMS: atom_id res chain seq x y z
N MET A 1 13.25 4.98 -5.70
CA MET A 1 12.04 5.59 -6.30
C MET A 1 11.28 6.30 -5.20
N GLU A 2 11.11 7.61 -5.33
CA GLU A 2 10.31 8.42 -4.43
C GLU A 2 8.82 8.12 -4.66
N LYS A 3 8.05 7.83 -3.60
CA LYS A 3 6.63 7.51 -3.73
C LYS A 3 5.83 8.79 -4.00
N ILE A 4 5.06 8.80 -5.09
CA ILE A 4 4.15 9.90 -5.41
C ILE A 4 2.98 9.87 -4.41
N LYS A 5 2.79 10.99 -3.72
CA LYS A 5 1.62 11.25 -2.87
C LYS A 5 0.64 12.09 -3.66
N ARG A 6 -0.62 11.66 -3.74
CA ARG A 6 -1.69 12.41 -4.39
C ARG A 6 -2.70 12.86 -3.34
N PHE A 7 -3.06 14.13 -3.40
CA PHE A 7 -4.04 14.72 -2.52
C PHE A 7 -5.21 15.20 -3.36
N TYR A 8 -6.42 14.80 -2.96
CA TYR A 8 -7.65 15.31 -3.55
C TYR A 8 -8.42 16.03 -2.46
N PHE A 9 -8.83 17.27 -2.71
CA PHE A 9 -9.58 18.08 -1.78
C PHE A 9 -10.97 18.32 -2.36
N ALA A 10 -11.99 18.19 -1.52
CA ALA A 10 -13.34 18.63 -1.80
C ALA A 10 -13.58 19.93 -1.02
N GLU A 11 -13.68 21.05 -1.74
CA GLU A 11 -13.88 22.38 -1.14
C GLU A 11 -15.21 22.97 -1.62
N TYR A 12 -15.91 23.67 -0.72
CA TYR A 12 -17.10 24.45 -1.04
C TYR A 12 -17.08 25.76 -0.27
N GLN A 13 -17.26 26.89 -0.98
CA GLN A 13 -17.21 28.24 -0.39
C GLN A 13 -15.98 28.45 0.51
N GLN A 14 -14.80 28.06 0.03
CA GLN A 14 -13.53 28.18 0.77
C GLN A 14 -13.45 27.33 2.06
N ASN A 15 -14.41 26.44 2.30
CA ASN A 15 -14.38 25.46 3.38
C ASN A 15 -14.03 24.08 2.84
N LEU A 16 -13.10 23.39 3.52
CA LEU A 16 -12.75 22.01 3.21
C LEU A 16 -13.86 21.08 3.70
N LEU A 17 -14.56 20.44 2.77
CA LEU A 17 -15.59 19.43 3.07
C LEU A 17 -14.99 18.06 3.35
N GLY A 18 -13.84 17.76 2.74
CA GLY A 18 -13.13 16.49 2.93
C GLY A 18 -11.89 16.39 2.05
N ALA A 19 -11.01 15.44 2.38
CA ALA A 19 -9.80 15.19 1.61
C ALA A 19 -9.52 13.69 1.49
N ILE A 20 -8.96 13.29 0.35
CA ILE A 20 -8.42 11.95 0.12
C ILE A 20 -6.91 12.07 0.06
N TRP A 21 -6.23 11.30 0.91
CA TRP A 21 -4.79 11.12 0.83
C TRP A 21 -4.49 9.76 0.20
N ALA A 22 -4.08 9.78 -1.06
CA ALA A 22 -3.71 8.59 -1.79
C ALA A 22 -2.19 8.46 -1.89
N LEU A 23 -1.70 7.23 -1.73
CA LEU A 23 -0.31 6.86 -1.95
C LEU A 23 -0.25 5.90 -3.11
N GLU A 24 0.64 6.15 -4.07
CA GLU A 24 0.88 5.18 -5.13
C GLU A 24 1.60 3.95 -4.54
N GLU A 25 0.96 2.80 -4.67
CA GLU A 25 1.45 1.51 -4.18
C GLU A 25 1.40 0.47 -5.30
N GLY A 26 2.39 -0.43 -5.33
CA GLY A 26 2.47 -1.51 -6.32
C GLY A 26 3.80 -1.53 -7.07
N ASN A 27 3.73 -1.94 -8.35
CA ASN A 27 4.88 -2.18 -9.24
C ASN A 27 5.94 -3.14 -8.67
N MET A 28 5.48 -4.10 -7.86
CA MET A 28 6.30 -5.17 -7.34
C MET A 28 6.40 -6.25 -8.42
N ALA A 29 7.37 -6.10 -9.31
CA ALA A 29 7.62 -7.01 -10.43
C ALA A 29 8.87 -7.90 -10.20
N ASP A 30 9.40 -7.89 -8.98
CA ASP A 30 10.54 -8.71 -8.58
C ASP A 30 10.03 -10.00 -7.92
N ASP A 31 10.11 -11.09 -8.66
CA ASP A 31 9.63 -12.41 -8.24
C ASP A 31 10.37 -12.93 -6.99
N GLU A 32 11.67 -12.66 -6.84
CA GLU A 32 12.42 -13.07 -5.65
C GLU A 32 11.92 -12.32 -4.41
N LEU A 33 11.66 -11.03 -4.55
CA LEU A 33 11.10 -10.21 -3.47
C LEU A 33 9.70 -10.70 -3.07
N ILE A 34 8.84 -11.01 -4.04
CA ILE A 34 7.49 -11.55 -3.82
C ILE A 34 7.56 -12.87 -3.04
N ILE A 35 8.41 -13.80 -3.47
CA ILE A 35 8.58 -15.10 -2.81
C ILE A 35 9.09 -14.92 -1.37
N GLN A 36 10.02 -14.00 -1.13
CA GLN A 36 10.52 -13.71 0.22
C GLN A 36 9.45 -13.08 1.14
N ILE A 37 8.56 -12.25 0.58
CA ILE A 37 7.41 -11.69 1.30
C ILE A 37 6.40 -12.80 1.64
N GLN A 38 6.07 -13.68 0.68
CA GLN A 38 5.20 -14.84 0.90
C GLN A 38 5.69 -15.74 2.02
N GLN A 39 7.00 -15.98 2.08
CA GLN A 39 7.64 -16.79 3.13
C GLN A 39 7.76 -16.06 4.48
N GLY A 40 7.32 -14.80 4.58
CA GLY A 40 7.44 -13.99 5.80
C GLY A 40 8.89 -13.59 6.15
N LYS A 41 9.86 -13.82 5.25
CA LYS A 41 11.29 -13.51 5.47
C LYS A 41 11.58 -12.02 5.32
N ARG A 42 10.77 -11.29 4.57
CA ARG A 42 10.88 -9.83 4.40
C ARG A 42 9.53 -9.14 4.55
N ARG A 43 9.57 -7.94 5.15
CA ARG A 43 8.47 -6.97 5.20
C ARG A 43 9.00 -5.62 4.69
N PRO A 44 8.96 -5.36 3.38
CA PRO A 44 9.47 -4.09 2.84
C PRO A 44 8.66 -2.89 3.35
N LYS A 45 9.32 -1.75 3.54
CA LYS A 45 8.66 -0.51 3.95
C LYS A 45 7.94 0.11 2.75
N GLY A 46 6.61 0.09 2.76
CA GLY A 46 5.73 0.59 1.68
C GLY A 46 5.13 -0.52 0.82
N ASN A 47 4.15 -0.18 -0.04
CA ASN A 47 3.36 -1.15 -0.81
C ASN A 47 2.54 -2.03 0.13
N LEU A 48 1.97 -1.42 1.17
CA LEU A 48 1.23 -2.11 2.22
C LEU A 48 0.08 -2.95 1.65
N CYS A 49 -0.67 -2.39 0.69
CA CYS A 49 -1.76 -3.10 0.04
C CYS A 49 -1.23 -4.26 -0.82
N ALA A 50 -0.25 -4.02 -1.69
CA ALA A 50 0.29 -5.08 -2.56
C ALA A 50 1.01 -6.20 -1.78
N THR A 51 1.76 -5.84 -0.74
CA THR A 51 2.38 -6.82 0.17
C THR A 51 1.31 -7.62 0.92
N SER A 52 0.25 -6.97 1.41
CA SER A 52 -0.90 -7.64 2.05
C SER A 52 -1.54 -8.69 1.15
N LEU A 53 -1.76 -8.38 -0.14
CA LEU A 53 -2.30 -9.33 -1.11
C LEU A 53 -1.39 -10.54 -1.35
N VAL A 54 -0.07 -10.34 -1.27
CA VAL A 54 0.92 -11.38 -1.52
C VAL A 54 1.10 -12.30 -0.30
N PHE A 55 0.73 -11.87 0.91
CA PHE A 55 0.85 -12.73 2.10
C PHE A 55 -0.12 -13.93 2.02
N PRO A 56 0.35 -15.15 2.34
CA PRO A 56 -0.52 -16.33 2.39
C PRO A 56 -1.59 -16.17 3.48
N ARG A 57 -2.80 -16.64 3.18
CA ARG A 57 -4.03 -16.54 4.01
C ARG A 57 -3.90 -16.96 5.48
N LYS A 58 -2.83 -17.68 5.86
CA LYS A 58 -2.54 -18.09 7.25
C LYS A 58 -1.86 -17.01 8.09
N SER A 59 -1.46 -15.89 7.50
CA SER A 59 -0.70 -14.83 8.17
C SER A 59 -1.56 -13.78 8.90
N PHE A 60 -2.89 -13.81 8.71
CA PHE A 60 -3.85 -12.98 9.43
C PHE A 60 -4.82 -13.87 10.21
N PRO A 61 -4.44 -14.38 11.39
CA PRO A 61 -5.31 -15.28 12.15
C PRO A 61 -6.55 -14.59 12.75
N ASN A 62 -6.67 -13.26 12.66
CA ASN A 62 -7.72 -12.48 13.32
C ASN A 62 -8.30 -11.33 12.44
N LEU A 63 -8.41 -11.54 11.12
CA LEU A 63 -9.27 -10.73 10.24
C LEU A 63 -10.37 -11.61 9.66
#